data_AF-A0A3M1NQM9-F1
#
_entry.id   AF-A0A3M1NQM9-F1
#
_cell.length_a   1.000
_cell.length_b   1.000
_cell.length_c   1.000
_cell.angle_alpha   90.00
_cell.angle_beta   90.00
_cell.angle_gamma   90.00
#
_symmetry.space_group_name_H-M   'P 1'
#
loop_
_entity.id
_entity.type
_entity.pdbx_description
1 polymer ?
#
loop_
_entity_poly.entity_id
_entity_poly.type
_entity_poly.pdbx_seq_one_letter_code
_entity_poly.pdbx_strand_id
1 'polypeptide(L)'
;TGTLVVELFEAGGKTPLRTAVPDTSGLFLFRDLPGGRRYRVRAFADRDGNGRWDGGRLRPYRPAEPATWSDVLPAVRPRWETIVDDTLRVRHPAAPLPR
;
A
#
# COMPACT_ATOMS: atom_id res chain seq x y z
N THR A 1 -11.73 10.93 -7.68
CA THR A 1 -10.58 10.80 -6.77
C THR A 1 -10.59 9.39 -6.26
N GLY A 2 -9.61 8.57 -6.61
CA GLY A 2 -9.57 7.16 -6.20
C GLY A 2 -9.31 7.02 -4.70
N THR A 3 -9.84 5.98 -4.07
CA THR A 3 -9.61 5.68 -2.66
C THR A 3 -8.17 5.22 -2.48
N LEU A 4 -7.49 5.65 -1.42
CA LEU A 4 -6.17 5.12 -1.09
C LEU A 4 -6.33 3.81 -0.32
N VAL A 5 -5.66 2.76 -0.75
CA VAL A 5 -5.66 1.45 -0.09
C VAL A 5 -4.23 1.09 0.31
N VAL A 6 -4.08 0.59 1.53
CA VAL A 6 -2.81 0.12 2.06
C VAL A 6 -2.88 -1.39 2.27
N GLU A 7 -1.91 -2.11 1.73
CA GLU A 7 -1.74 -3.54 1.87
C GLU A 7 -0.52 -3.86 2.73
N LEU A 8 -0.68 -4.77 3.69
CA LEU A 8 0.39 -5.27 4.53
C LEU A 8 0.99 -6.55 3.94
N PHE A 9 2.32 -6.63 3.86
CA PHE A 9 3.06 -7.80 3.45
C PHE A 9 4.07 -8.20 4.53
N GLU A 10 4.33 -9.50 4.67
CA GLU A 10 5.58 -9.94 5.31
C GLU A 10 6.76 -9.50 4.41
N ALA A 11 7.94 -9.18 4.96
CA ALA A 11 9.01 -8.46 4.26
C ALA A 11 9.51 -9.10 2.94
N GLY A 12 9.29 -10.40 2.73
CA GLY A 12 9.56 -11.12 1.47
C GLY A 12 8.32 -11.70 0.77
N GLY A 13 7.12 -11.43 1.31
CA GLY A 13 5.86 -11.94 0.80
C GLY A 13 5.43 -11.29 -0.51
N LYS A 14 4.67 -12.05 -1.30
CA LYS A 14 4.06 -11.60 -2.57
C LYS A 14 2.54 -11.39 -2.47
N THR A 15 1.92 -11.93 -1.43
CA THR A 15 0.48 -11.82 -1.19
C THR A 15 0.23 -10.90 0.00
N PRO A 16 -0.73 -9.97 -0.10
CA PRO A 16 -1.09 -9.13 1.02
C PRO A 16 -1.70 -9.99 2.13
N LEU A 17 -1.29 -9.75 3.37
CA LEU A 17 -1.83 -10.39 4.57
C LEU A 17 -3.13 -9.71 5.00
N ARG A 18 -3.19 -8.38 4.89
CA ARG A 18 -4.31 -7.52 5.31
C ARG A 18 -4.35 -6.24 4.47
N THR A 19 -5.52 -5.59 4.43
CA THR A 19 -5.73 -4.28 3.82
C THR A 19 -6.31 -3.28 4.81
N ALA A 20 -6.06 -2.00 4.58
CA ALA A 20 -6.63 -0.89 5.33
C ALA A 20 -6.89 0.29 4.38
N VAL A 21 -7.90 1.10 4.68
CA VAL A 21 -8.13 2.40 4.04
C VAL A 21 -7.71 3.47 5.04
N PRO A 22 -6.80 4.40 4.67
CA PRO A 22 -6.41 5.49 5.56
C PRO A 22 -7.59 6.42 5.87
N ASP A 23 -7.57 7.00 7.06
CA ASP A 23 -8.54 8.04 7.45
C ASP A 23 -8.27 9.38 6.73
N THR A 24 -9.07 10.40 7.06
CA THR A 24 -8.96 11.74 6.45
C THR A 24 -7.62 12.44 6.74
N SER A 25 -6.87 12.00 7.74
CA SER A 25 -5.52 12.49 8.06
C SER A 25 -4.42 11.68 7.38
N GLY A 26 -4.77 10.61 6.67
CA GLY A 26 -3.83 9.71 5.99
C GLY A 26 -3.26 8.62 6.88
N LEU A 27 -3.79 8.45 8.11
CA LEU A 27 -3.34 7.42 9.05
C LEU A 27 -4.09 6.10 8.82
N PHE A 28 -3.39 4.98 9.02
CA PHE A 28 -3.96 3.63 8.95
C PHE A 28 -3.38 2.75 10.05
N LEU A 29 -4.11 1.69 10.41
CA LEU A 29 -3.73 0.81 11.53
C LEU A 29 -3.92 -0.66 11.19
N PHE A 30 -2.88 -1.46 11.44
CA PHE A 30 -2.94 -2.91 11.45
C PHE A 30 -2.73 -3.42 12.88
N ARG A 31 -3.75 -4.06 13.46
CA ARG A 31 -3.70 -4.61 14.83
C ARG A 31 -3.33 -6.08 14.85
N ASP A 32 -2.82 -6.53 16.00
CA ASP A 32 -2.56 -7.95 16.31
C ASP A 32 -1.61 -8.63 15.32
N LEU A 33 -0.56 -7.92 14.91
CA LEU A 33 0.48 -8.50 14.08
C LEU A 33 1.34 -9.47 14.89
N PRO A 34 1.60 -10.68 14.36
CA PRO A 34 2.54 -11.61 14.98
C PRO A 34 3.89 -10.96 15.27
N GLY A 35 4.30 -10.99 16.54
CA GLY A 35 5.61 -10.51 16.94
C GLY A 35 6.75 -11.36 16.37
N GLY A 36 7.95 -10.76 16.30
CA GLY A 36 9.15 -11.40 15.76
C GLY A 36 9.24 -11.41 14.23
N ARG A 37 8.23 -10.89 13.54
CA ARG A 37 8.20 -10.80 12.07
C ARG A 37 8.50 -9.39 11.57
N ARG A 38 9.00 -9.31 10.35
CA ARG A 38 9.21 -8.05 9.64
C ARG A 38 8.16 -7.89 8.56
N TYR A 39 7.69 -6.66 8.41
CA TYR A 39 6.62 -6.31 7.49
C TYR A 39 7.04 -5.16 6.60
N ARG A 40 6.30 -4.97 5.51
CA ARG A 40 6.33 -3.77 4.68
C ARG A 40 4.92 -3.51 4.19
N VAL A 41 4.63 -2.29 3.78
CA VAL A 41 3.33 -1.94 3.23
C VAL A 41 3.45 -1.43 1.81
N ARG A 42 2.42 -1.68 1.00
CA ARG A 42 2.19 -1.00 -0.28
C ARG A 42 0.98 -0.11 -0.14
N ALA A 43 1.08 1.14 -0.53
CA ALA A 43 -0.07 2.02 -0.70
C ALA A 43 -0.34 2.21 -2.20
N PHE A 44 -1.60 2.11 -2.62
CA PHE A 44 -2.00 2.36 -4.00
C PHE A 44 -3.31 3.15 -4.10
N ALA A 45 -3.44 3.91 -5.18
CA ALA A 45 -4.68 4.62 -5.49
C ALA A 45 -5.61 3.71 -6.29
N ASP A 46 -6.66 3.23 -5.63
CA ASP A 46 -7.73 2.40 -6.19
C ASP A 46 -8.61 3.28 -7.11
N ARG A 47 -8.35 3.16 -8.41
CA ARG A 47 -8.96 3.99 -9.46
C ARG A 47 -10.26 3.42 -9.97
N ASP A 48 -10.45 2.10 -9.86
CA ASP A 48 -11.65 1.43 -10.34
C ASP A 48 -12.60 0.98 -9.22
N GLY A 49 -12.20 1.12 -7.96
CA GLY A 49 -13.02 0.90 -6.77
C GLY A 49 -13.10 -0.56 -6.34
N ASN A 50 -12.19 -1.41 -6.83
CA ASN A 50 -12.25 -2.86 -6.58
C ASN A 50 -11.45 -3.30 -5.34
N GLY A 51 -10.71 -2.38 -4.70
CA GLY A 51 -9.92 -2.63 -3.50
C GLY A 51 -8.67 -3.50 -3.70
N ARG A 52 -8.24 -3.73 -4.95
CA ARG A 52 -7.06 -4.54 -5.32
C ARG A 52 -6.19 -3.75 -6.27
N TRP A 53 -4.88 -3.86 -6.10
CA TRP A 53 -3.96 -3.21 -7.03
C TRP A 53 -4.01 -3.84 -8.42
N ASP A 54 -4.28 -3.00 -9.42
CA ASP A 54 -4.23 -3.42 -10.82
C ASP A 54 -2.94 -3.01 -11.53
N GLY A 55 -2.28 -4.01 -12.15
CA GLY A 55 -1.06 -3.80 -12.96
C GLY A 55 -1.30 -3.14 -14.31
N GLY A 56 -2.55 -2.82 -14.64
CA GLY A 56 -2.93 -2.30 -15.94
C GLY A 56 -2.86 -3.36 -17.06
N ARG A 57 -2.90 -2.91 -18.31
CA ARG A 57 -2.87 -3.77 -19.50
C ARG A 57 -2.19 -3.04 -20.65
N LEU A 58 -1.41 -3.75 -21.47
CA LEU A 58 -0.74 -3.14 -22.63
C LEU A 58 -1.69 -2.91 -23.81
N ARG A 59 -2.67 -3.80 -24.04
CA ARG A 59 -3.62 -3.74 -25.17
C ARG A 59 -5.02 -4.27 -24.81
N PRO A 60 -6.09 -3.44 -24.84
CA PRO A 60 -6.03 -1.98 -24.95
C PRO A 60 -5.22 -1.38 -23.80
N TYR A 61 -4.55 -0.25 -24.03
CA TYR A 61 -3.70 0.36 -23.01
C TYR A 61 -4.53 0.83 -21.83
N ARG A 62 -4.18 0.34 -20.64
CA ARG A 62 -4.67 0.81 -19.35
C ARG A 62 -3.44 0.93 -18.43
N PRO A 63 -3.12 2.12 -17.90
CA PRO A 63 -1.98 2.25 -16.98
C PRO A 63 -2.23 1.43 -15.72
N ALA A 64 -1.14 0.99 -15.09
CA ALA A 64 -1.20 0.44 -13.74
C ALA A 64 -1.73 1.48 -12.75
N GLU A 65 -2.31 0.99 -11.66
CA GLU A 65 -2.65 1.85 -10.54
C GLU A 65 -1.36 2.37 -9.87
N PRO A 66 -1.30 3.68 -9.57
CA PRO A 66 -0.14 4.26 -8.91
C PRO A 66 0.02 3.63 -7.53
N ALA A 67 1.23 3.14 -7.26
CA ALA A 67 1.57 2.53 -5.99
C ALA A 67 2.94 2.99 -5.50
N THR A 68 3.13 2.93 -4.19
CA THR A 68 4.42 3.11 -3.54
C THR A 68 4.60 2.05 -2.45
N TRP A 69 5.86 1.74 -2.13
CA TRP A 69 6.22 0.79 -1.08
C TRP A 69 6.92 1.52 0.06
N SER A 70 6.71 1.05 1.29
CA SER A 70 7.56 1.41 2.41
C SER A 70 8.88 0.66 2.36
N ASP A 71 9.85 1.15 3.11
CA ASP A 71 10.95 0.30 3.55
C ASP A 71 10.43 -0.85 4.42
N VAL A 72 11.27 -1.87 4.63
CA VAL A 72 10.97 -2.95 5.56
C VAL A 72 10.97 -2.38 6.97
N LEU A 73 9.81 -2.47 7.63
CA LEU A 73 9.62 -2.00 8.98
C LEU A 73 10.47 -2.84 9.97
N PRO A 74 10.91 -2.24 11.09
CA PRO A 74 11.48 -2.99 12.19
C PRO A 74 10.59 -4.14 12.62
N ALA A 75 11.19 -5.20 13.18
CA ALA A 75 10.42 -6.35 13.61
C ALA A 75 9.39 -5.95 14.67
N VAL A 76 8.14 -6.38 14.48
CA VAL A 76 7.06 -6.14 15.44
C VAL A 76 7.43 -6.82 16.76
N ARG A 77 7.49 -6.04 17.84
CA ARG A 77 7.82 -6.59 19.15
C ARG A 77 6.54 -7.13 19.81
N PRO A 78 6.56 -8.36 20.33
CA PRO A 78 5.41 -8.90 21.04
C PRO A 78 4.99 -7.97 22.19
N ARG A 79 3.68 -7.68 22.30
CA ARG A 79 3.05 -6.90 23.39
C ARG A 79 3.32 -5.38 23.40
N TRP A 80 3.88 -4.80 22.32
CA TRP A 80 4.09 -3.35 22.20
C TRP A 80 3.46 -2.81 20.92
N GLU A 81 2.95 -1.58 20.98
CA GLU A 81 2.59 -0.81 19.78
C GLU A 81 3.87 -0.36 19.07
N THR A 82 3.95 -0.58 17.77
CA THR A 82 5.06 -0.10 16.93
C THR A 82 4.52 1.02 16.06
N ILE A 83 4.87 2.25 16.41
CA ILE A 83 4.59 3.44 15.58
C ILE A 83 5.79 3.63 14.66
N VAL A 84 5.55 3.72 13.36
CA VAL A 84 6.57 4.07 12.38
C VAL A 84 6.17 5.37 11.71
N ASP A 85 6.91 6.44 12.01
CA ASP A 85 6.78 7.72 11.32
C ASP A 85 7.47 7.64 9.96
N ASP A 86 6.81 7.02 8.98
CA ASP A 86 7.23 7.04 7.58
C ASP A 86 6.11 7.60 6.70
N THR A 87 6.45 8.53 5.81
CA THR A 87 5.49 9.17 4.91
C THR A 87 5.52 8.48 3.55
N LEU A 88 4.52 7.63 3.30
CA LEU A 88 4.32 7.02 1.99
C LEU A 88 3.72 8.01 1.00
N ARG A 89 4.48 8.38 -0.04
CA ARG A 89 4.00 9.26 -1.12
C ARG A 89 3.63 8.47 -2.36
N VAL A 90 2.33 8.33 -2.62
CA VAL A 90 1.84 7.80 -3.89
C VAL A 90 1.90 8.90 -4.94
N ARG A 91 2.89 8.81 -5.83
CA ARG A 91 2.97 9.73 -6.98
C ARG A 91 2.01 9.27 -8.05
N HIS A 92 1.08 10.14 -8.44
CA HIS A 92 0.33 9.97 -9.67
C HIS A 92 1.23 10.38 -10.84
N PRO A 93 1.57 9.47 -11.78
CA PRO A 93 2.19 9.90 -13.02
C PRO A 93 1.21 10.82 -13.77
N ALA A 94 1.74 11.90 -14.35
CA ALA A 94 0.98 12.76 -15.25
C ALA A 94 0.39 11.90 -16.39
N ALA A 95 -0.80 12.27 -16.88
CA ALA A 95 -1.41 11.58 -18.02
C ALA A 95 -0.43 11.52 -19.20
N PRO A 96 -0.36 10.40 -19.94
CA PRO A 96 0.45 10.35 -21.16
C PRO A 96 -0.01 11.46 -22.11
N LEU A 97 0.94 12.16 -22.72
CA LEU A 97 0.67 13.20 -23.70
C LEU A 97 -0.22 12.62 -24.82
N PRO A 98 -1.27 13.33 -25.26
CA PRO A 98 -2.01 12.92 -26.45
C PRO A 98 -1.06 12.87 -27.65
N ARG A 99 -1.17 11.80 -28.45
CA ARG A 99 -0.48 11.70 -29.74
C ARG A 99 -1.18 12.52 -30.81
#